data_AF-A0A6M2EHN9-F1
#
_entry.id   AF-A0A6M2EHN9-F1
#
_cell.length_a   1.000
_cell.length_b   1.000
_cell.length_c   1.000
_cell.angle_alpha   90.00
_cell.angle_beta   90.00
_cell.angle_gamma   90.00
#
_symmetry.space_group_name_H-M   'P 1'
#
loop_
_entity.id
_entity.type
_entity.pdbx_description
1 polymer ?
#
loop_
_entity_poly.entity_id
_entity_poly.type
_entity_poly.pdbx_seq_one_letter_code
_entity_poly.pdbx_strand_id
1 'polypeptide(L)'
;MEEFRRAILQPGPVETFALKTVQEFIKPQKQTKLVQDENQLLENMLRTLLQELVSSAAQSGEEIMLSGKSIDDEENSQGQIPRLLDVVLYLCEREHIESGMIFQLLEDLTEMSTMRNCKDIFGYIESKQDILGKQELFARGKLVMLRTCNQLLRRLSKANDVVFCGRILMFLAHFFPLSERSAVNIKGVFNTSNETKYEKEPPAAISLDFNFYKTMWSLQEYFCDPSLTLSPIKWQKFSSSLMVILNAFEAQPLSEEEGSANNLEEEAASFNIKYLTSSKLMGLELKDPSFRRHVLVQCLILFDYLKAPGKNDKDLTSESMYTFSLL
;
A
#
# COMPACT_ATOMS: atom_id res chain seq x y z
N MET A 1 10.20 -3.38 33.70
CA MET A 1 10.93 -3.00 32.47
C MET A 1 12.20 -3.83 32.33
N GLU A 2 13.02 -3.93 33.39
CA GLU A 2 14.21 -4.79 33.43
C GLU A 2 13.94 -6.28 33.18
N GLU A 3 12.74 -6.76 33.51
CA GLU A 3 12.29 -8.12 33.20
C GLU A 3 12.25 -8.36 31.70
N PHE A 4 11.69 -7.41 30.94
CA PHE A 4 11.60 -7.50 29.48
C PHE A 4 12.96 -7.28 28.80
N ARG A 5 13.81 -6.37 29.31
CA ARG A 5 15.19 -6.25 28.84
C ARG A 5 15.95 -7.56 28.94
N ARG A 6 15.85 -8.22 30.10
CA ARG A 6 16.47 -9.54 30.31
C ARG A 6 15.84 -10.60 29.40
N ALA A 7 14.52 -10.59 29.24
CA ALA A 7 13.80 -11.55 28.40
C ALA A 7 14.21 -11.47 26.92
N ILE A 8 14.42 -10.26 26.39
CA ILE A 8 14.88 -10.06 25.00
C ILE A 8 16.26 -10.70 24.78
N LEU A 9 17.12 -10.71 25.80
CA LEU A 9 18.45 -11.31 25.73
C LEU A 9 18.47 -12.81 26.02
N GLN A 10 17.35 -13.42 26.42
CA GLN A 10 17.31 -14.85 26.71
C GLN A 10 17.38 -15.68 25.43
N PRO A 11 18.31 -16.65 25.34
CA PRO A 11 18.38 -17.56 24.20
C PRO A 11 17.22 -18.55 24.20
N GLY A 12 16.89 -19.08 23.02
CA GLY A 12 15.87 -20.13 22.85
C GLY A 12 14.49 -19.61 22.40
N PRO A 13 13.48 -20.48 22.35
CA PRO A 13 12.14 -20.12 21.87
C PRO A 13 11.39 -19.19 22.85
N VAL A 14 10.65 -18.20 22.34
CA VAL A 14 9.93 -17.20 23.18
C VAL A 14 8.90 -17.85 24.11
N GLU A 15 8.36 -18.99 23.71
CA GLU A 15 7.35 -19.77 24.44
C GLU A 15 7.86 -20.24 25.81
N THR A 16 9.16 -20.41 25.94
CA THR A 16 9.80 -20.92 27.16
C THR A 16 9.85 -19.90 28.30
N PHE A 17 9.85 -18.60 27.97
CA PHE A 17 10.05 -17.55 28.98
C PHE A 17 9.02 -16.42 28.94
N ALA A 18 8.36 -16.14 27.81
CA ALA A 18 7.51 -14.95 27.66
C ALA A 18 6.43 -14.83 28.74
N LEU A 19 5.71 -15.93 29.04
CA LEU A 19 4.69 -15.94 30.09
C LEU A 19 5.29 -15.65 31.48
N LYS A 20 6.46 -16.22 31.76
CA LYS A 20 7.17 -16.00 33.03
C LYS A 20 7.59 -14.54 33.16
N THR A 21 8.05 -13.91 32.07
CA THR A 21 8.41 -12.48 32.05
C THR A 21 7.23 -11.60 32.45
N VAL A 22 6.03 -11.88 31.90
CA VAL A 22 4.80 -11.16 32.28
C VAL A 22 4.44 -11.41 33.75
N GLN A 23 4.49 -12.66 34.20
CA GLN A 23 4.19 -13.00 35.60
C GLN A 23 5.17 -12.36 36.60
N GLU A 24 6.44 -12.18 36.21
CA GLU A 24 7.43 -11.48 37.02
C GLU A 24 7.17 -9.98 37.09
N PHE A 25 6.64 -9.40 36.02
CA PHE A 25 6.27 -7.98 35.94
C PHE A 25 5.11 -7.60 36.88
N ILE A 26 4.13 -8.48 37.08
CA ILE A 26 2.88 -8.21 37.83
C ILE A 26 2.95 -8.66 39.30
N LYS A 27 4.11 -9.14 39.77
CA LYS A 27 4.21 -9.70 41.13
C LYS A 27 3.63 -8.73 42.18
N PRO A 28 2.73 -9.21 43.08
CA PRO A 28 2.55 -10.61 43.49
C PRO A 28 1.38 -11.39 42.84
N GLN A 29 0.61 -10.84 41.90
CA GLN A 29 -0.60 -11.51 41.42
C GLN A 29 -0.30 -12.56 40.33
N LYS A 30 -0.62 -13.84 40.60
CA LYS A 30 -0.48 -14.97 39.66
C LYS A 30 -1.68 -15.10 38.72
N GLN A 31 -2.13 -14.01 38.10
CA GLN A 31 -3.19 -14.09 37.09
C GLN A 31 -2.58 -14.43 35.71
N THR A 32 -3.27 -15.27 34.95
CA THR A 32 -2.85 -15.68 33.60
C THR A 32 -3.27 -14.70 32.50
N LYS A 33 -4.21 -13.80 32.80
CA LYS A 33 -4.65 -12.70 31.94
C LYS A 33 -4.61 -11.41 32.74
N LEU A 34 -4.11 -10.35 32.10
CA LEU A 34 -4.01 -9.03 32.69
C LEU A 34 -5.36 -8.33 32.83
N VAL A 35 -5.55 -7.61 33.93
CA VAL A 35 -6.65 -6.65 34.09
C VAL A 35 -6.35 -5.39 33.26
N GLN A 36 -7.37 -4.55 32.99
CA GLN A 36 -7.24 -3.37 32.14
C GLN A 36 -6.09 -2.42 32.55
N ASP A 37 -5.99 -2.07 33.82
CA ASP A 37 -4.94 -1.17 34.32
C ASP A 37 -3.54 -1.78 34.16
N GLU A 38 -3.41 -3.09 34.32
CA GLU A 38 -2.15 -3.81 34.17
C GLU A 38 -1.73 -3.91 32.70
N ASN A 39 -2.69 -4.09 31.77
CA ASN A 39 -2.42 -4.02 30.33
C ASN A 39 -1.95 -2.62 29.93
N GLN A 40 -2.61 -1.57 30.42
CA GLN A 40 -2.21 -0.19 30.11
C GLN A 40 -0.80 0.13 30.62
N LEU A 41 -0.48 -0.33 31.83
CA LEU A 41 0.84 -0.16 32.44
C LEU A 41 1.92 -0.97 31.69
N LEU A 42 1.60 -2.21 31.28
CA LEU A 42 2.48 -3.03 30.45
C LEU A 42 2.73 -2.38 29.10
N GLU A 43 1.68 -1.91 28.43
CA GLU A 43 1.75 -1.24 27.13
C GLU A 43 2.67 -0.02 27.18
N ASN A 44 2.44 0.87 28.16
CA ASN A 44 3.26 2.08 28.32
C ASN A 44 4.74 1.73 28.53
N MET A 45 5.02 0.71 29.36
CA MET A 45 6.39 0.24 29.59
C MET A 45 7.03 -0.35 28.32
N LEU A 46 6.29 -1.14 27.55
CA LEU A 46 6.77 -1.73 26.30
C LEU A 46 7.01 -0.65 25.23
N ARG A 47 6.14 0.36 25.13
CA ARG A 47 6.35 1.53 24.26
C ARG A 47 7.61 2.31 24.65
N THR A 48 7.83 2.56 25.93
CA THR A 48 9.07 3.21 26.41
C THR A 48 10.30 2.36 26.09
N LEU A 49 10.26 1.05 26.34
CA LEU A 49 11.35 0.15 26.02
C LEU A 49 11.66 0.13 24.51
N LEU A 50 10.63 0.04 23.67
CA LEU A 50 10.76 0.11 22.21
C LEU A 50 11.44 1.42 21.76
N GLN A 51 11.01 2.55 22.32
CA GLN A 51 11.58 3.86 22.01
C GLN A 51 13.07 3.96 22.40
N GLU A 52 13.45 3.39 23.55
CA GLU A 52 14.85 3.36 23.97
C GLU A 52 15.70 2.48 23.04
N LEU A 53 15.20 1.31 22.65
CA LEU A 53 15.89 0.42 21.71
C LEU A 53 16.09 1.10 20.35
N VAL A 54 15.07 1.76 19.82
CA VAL A 54 15.16 2.51 18.56
C VAL A 54 16.15 3.66 18.68
N SER A 55 16.12 4.39 19.79
CA SER A 55 17.05 5.49 20.04
C SER A 55 18.50 5.01 20.11
N SER A 56 18.75 3.88 20.77
CA SER A 56 20.08 3.28 20.85
C SER A 56 20.58 2.82 19.48
N ALA A 57 19.74 2.16 18.68
CA ALA A 57 20.09 1.74 17.32
C ALA A 57 20.40 2.94 16.41
N ALA A 58 19.60 4.01 16.52
CA ALA A 58 19.82 5.23 15.76
C ALA A 58 21.14 5.93 16.11
N GLN A 59 21.54 5.90 17.39
CA GLN A 59 22.80 6.47 17.87
C GLN A 59 24.03 5.65 17.43
N SER A 60 23.91 4.32 17.36
CA SER A 60 24.99 3.46 16.84
C SER A 60 25.08 3.45 15.32
N GLY A 61 24.06 3.95 14.61
CA GLY A 61 23.98 3.91 13.15
C GLY A 61 23.67 2.52 12.59
N GLU A 62 23.25 1.59 13.45
CA GLU A 62 22.85 0.23 13.06
C GLU A 62 21.45 0.23 12.43
N GLU A 63 21.18 -0.78 11.60
CA GLU A 63 19.82 -1.05 11.15
C GLU A 63 18.96 -1.48 12.34
N ILE A 64 17.82 -0.81 12.54
CA ILE A 64 16.98 -0.95 13.73
C ILE A 64 16.58 -2.42 13.99
N MET A 65 16.26 -3.18 12.94
CA MET A 65 15.85 -4.59 13.07
C MET A 65 17.01 -5.56 13.30
N LEU A 66 18.26 -5.10 13.13
CA LEU A 66 19.49 -5.88 13.38
C LEU A 66 20.20 -5.46 14.66
N SER A 67 19.77 -4.37 15.30
CA SER A 67 20.47 -3.84 16.45
C SER A 67 20.53 -4.82 17.62
N GLY A 68 21.72 -4.88 18.23
CA GLY A 68 22.00 -5.74 19.38
C GLY A 68 22.18 -7.23 19.03
N LYS A 69 22.39 -7.57 17.76
CA LYS A 69 22.90 -8.90 17.38
C LYS A 69 24.35 -9.05 17.84
N SER A 70 24.64 -10.15 18.53
CA SER A 70 26.03 -10.54 18.80
C SER A 70 26.67 -11.05 17.51
N ILE A 71 27.86 -10.56 17.19
CA ILE A 71 28.64 -10.97 16.02
C ILE A 71 29.04 -12.47 16.11
N ASP A 72 29.09 -13.03 17.32
CA ASP A 72 29.58 -14.38 17.59
C ASP A 72 28.54 -15.51 17.44
N ASP A 73 27.25 -15.17 17.24
CA ASP A 73 26.16 -16.17 17.13
C ASP A 73 25.63 -16.26 15.69
N GLU A 74 26.37 -16.99 14.83
CA GLU A 74 26.21 -17.00 13.36
C GLU A 74 24.89 -17.57 12.82
N GLU A 75 23.99 -18.16 13.61
CA GLU A 75 22.81 -18.84 13.03
C GLU A 75 21.45 -18.51 13.67
N ASN A 76 21.35 -17.79 14.80
CA ASN A 76 20.04 -17.65 15.47
C ASN A 76 19.79 -16.38 16.32
N SER A 77 20.71 -15.40 16.34
CA SER A 77 20.44 -14.15 17.07
C SER A 77 19.58 -13.20 16.23
N GLN A 78 18.32 -13.04 16.62
CA GLN A 78 17.46 -11.95 16.13
C GLN A 78 17.88 -10.64 16.80
N GLY A 79 17.68 -9.50 16.13
CA GLY A 79 17.88 -8.19 16.76
C GLY A 79 16.93 -8.00 17.94
N GLN A 80 17.28 -7.09 18.86
CA GLN A 80 16.54 -6.89 20.11
C GLN A 80 15.08 -6.47 19.88
N ILE A 81 14.83 -5.66 18.86
CA ILE A 81 13.49 -5.19 18.50
C ILE A 81 12.62 -6.32 17.93
N PRO A 82 13.02 -7.07 16.88
CA PRO A 82 12.26 -8.24 16.43
C PRO A 82 11.96 -9.21 17.57
N ARG A 83 12.93 -9.40 18.47
CA ARG A 83 12.78 -10.29 19.62
C ARG A 83 11.75 -9.79 20.64
N LEU A 84 11.72 -8.48 20.92
CA LEU A 84 10.67 -7.85 21.72
C LEU A 84 9.28 -8.05 21.07
N LEU A 85 9.19 -7.81 19.76
CA LEU A 85 7.94 -7.97 19.01
C LEU A 85 7.48 -9.44 19.01
N ASP A 86 8.38 -10.41 18.90
CA ASP A 86 8.06 -11.84 18.97
C ASP A 86 7.50 -12.23 20.35
N VAL A 87 8.08 -11.70 21.44
CA VAL A 87 7.55 -11.90 22.80
C VAL A 87 6.15 -11.33 22.95
N VAL A 88 5.93 -10.09 22.52
CA VAL A 88 4.62 -9.43 22.60
C VAL A 88 3.59 -10.15 21.72
N LEU A 89 3.96 -10.51 20.49
CA LEU A 89 3.10 -11.24 19.56
C LEU A 89 2.66 -12.58 20.15
N TYR A 90 3.60 -13.34 20.73
CA TYR A 90 3.29 -14.61 21.39
C TYR A 90 2.31 -14.41 22.56
N LEU A 91 2.52 -13.40 23.39
CA LEU A 91 1.65 -13.10 24.52
C LEU A 91 0.25 -12.65 24.07
N CYS A 92 0.15 -11.87 23.00
CA CYS A 92 -1.11 -11.48 22.37
C CYS A 92 -1.85 -12.69 21.80
N GLU A 93 -1.15 -13.57 21.08
CA GLU A 93 -1.70 -14.78 20.47
C GLU A 93 -2.22 -15.77 21.52
N ARG A 94 -1.53 -15.89 22.65
CA ARG A 94 -1.96 -16.72 23.79
C ARG A 94 -2.97 -16.03 24.71
N GLU A 95 -3.42 -14.83 24.35
CA GLU A 95 -4.36 -14.01 25.10
C GLU A 95 -3.92 -13.69 26.56
N HIS A 96 -2.62 -13.67 26.83
CA HIS A 96 -2.07 -13.29 28.13
C HIS A 96 -2.11 -11.76 28.34
N ILE A 97 -2.02 -11.01 27.24
CA ILE A 97 -2.07 -9.56 27.17
C ILE A 97 -3.05 -9.13 26.08
N GLU A 98 -3.42 -7.85 26.04
CA GLU A 98 -4.33 -7.33 25.02
C GLU A 98 -3.82 -7.57 23.58
N SER A 99 -4.66 -8.18 22.74
CA SER A 99 -4.35 -8.53 21.35
C SER A 99 -4.01 -7.33 20.45
N GLY A 100 -4.49 -6.13 20.79
CA GLY A 100 -4.20 -4.90 20.03
C GLY A 100 -2.78 -4.36 20.25
N MET A 101 -2.09 -4.79 21.33
CA MET A 101 -0.83 -4.20 21.76
C MET A 101 0.28 -4.35 20.71
N ILE A 102 0.37 -5.51 20.04
CA ILE A 102 1.36 -5.73 18.98
C ILE A 102 1.19 -4.74 17.82
N PHE A 103 -0.05 -4.42 17.45
CA PHE A 103 -0.33 -3.49 16.35
C PHE A 103 0.06 -2.05 16.71
N GLN A 104 -0.16 -1.66 17.97
CA GLN A 104 0.26 -0.35 18.48
C GLN A 104 1.79 -0.21 18.47
N LEU A 105 2.51 -1.24 18.92
CA LEU A 105 3.97 -1.22 18.88
C LEU A 105 4.52 -1.18 17.44
N LEU A 106 3.87 -1.87 16.50
CA LEU A 106 4.24 -1.81 15.08
C LEU A 106 3.96 -0.42 14.48
N GLU A 107 2.82 0.20 14.80
CA GLU A 107 2.51 1.58 14.40
C GLU A 107 3.59 2.54 14.93
N ASP A 108 3.83 2.55 16.24
CA ASP A 108 4.86 3.36 16.89
C ASP A 108 6.24 3.15 16.26
N LEU A 109 6.66 1.89 16.05
CA LEU A 109 7.95 1.53 15.45
C LEU A 109 8.11 2.11 14.04
N THR A 110 7.06 2.05 13.21
CA THR A 110 7.12 2.63 11.87
C THR A 110 7.12 4.16 11.89
N GLU A 111 6.41 4.79 12.83
CA GLU A 111 6.36 6.25 12.97
C GLU A 111 7.69 6.84 13.42
N MET A 112 8.40 6.16 14.34
CA MET A 112 9.71 6.61 14.84
C MET A 112 10.90 6.23 13.95
N SER A 113 10.67 5.52 12.84
CA SER A 113 11.72 4.98 11.96
C SER A 113 11.85 5.73 10.64
N THR A 114 13.06 5.72 10.07
CA THR A 114 13.31 6.21 8.71
C THR A 114 12.67 5.29 7.65
N MET A 115 12.47 5.79 6.43
CA MET A 115 11.90 4.98 5.34
C MET A 115 12.78 3.80 4.93
N ARG A 116 14.11 3.88 5.17
CA ARG A 116 15.01 2.75 4.97
C ARG A 116 14.64 1.62 5.93
N ASN A 117 14.63 1.91 7.22
CA ASN A 117 14.31 0.94 8.27
C ASN A 117 12.86 0.42 8.18
N CYS A 118 11.92 1.24 7.69
CA CYS A 118 10.53 0.82 7.47
C CYS A 118 10.43 -0.35 6.49
N LYS A 119 11.37 -0.53 5.54
CA LYS A 119 11.36 -1.66 4.61
C LYS A 119 11.63 -2.99 5.35
N ASP A 120 12.53 -2.97 6.33
CA ASP A 120 12.89 -4.15 7.14
C ASP A 120 11.80 -4.43 8.19
N ILE A 121 11.28 -3.38 8.82
CA ILE A 121 10.13 -3.49 9.73
C ILE A 121 8.93 -4.10 9.00
N PHE A 122 8.67 -3.66 7.77
CA PHE A 122 7.58 -4.22 6.97
C PHE A 122 7.86 -5.67 6.54
N GLY A 123 9.11 -6.03 6.27
CA GLY A 123 9.51 -7.41 6.05
C GLY A 123 9.20 -8.31 7.25
N TYR A 124 9.39 -7.81 8.49
CA TYR A 124 8.95 -8.51 9.70
C TYR A 124 7.42 -8.65 9.75
N ILE A 125 6.66 -7.60 9.44
CA ILE A 125 5.18 -7.65 9.41
C ILE A 125 4.69 -8.71 8.42
N GLU A 126 5.24 -8.73 7.20
CA GLU A 126 4.94 -9.74 6.18
C GLU A 126 5.26 -11.16 6.68
N SER A 127 6.39 -11.35 7.36
CA SER A 127 6.78 -12.67 7.90
C SER A 127 5.85 -13.20 8.99
N LYS A 128 5.09 -12.30 9.65
CA LYS A 128 4.14 -12.64 10.73
C LYS A 128 2.68 -12.54 10.31
N GLN A 129 2.40 -12.34 9.02
CA GLN A 129 1.05 -12.08 8.51
C GLN A 129 0.04 -13.17 8.89
N ASP A 130 0.45 -14.45 8.86
CA ASP A 130 -0.43 -15.58 9.18
C ASP A 130 -0.88 -15.56 10.65
N ILE A 131 -0.01 -15.09 11.55
CA ILE A 131 -0.32 -14.96 12.97
C ILE A 131 -1.16 -13.70 13.19
N LEU A 132 -0.71 -12.55 12.67
CA LEU A 132 -1.40 -11.27 12.80
C LEU A 132 -2.82 -11.28 12.19
N GLY A 133 -3.03 -12.11 11.17
CA GLY A 133 -4.31 -12.30 10.48
C GLY A 133 -5.29 -13.23 11.20
N LYS A 134 -4.89 -13.91 12.29
CA LYS A 134 -5.81 -14.71 13.12
C LYS A 134 -6.93 -13.84 13.65
N GLN A 135 -8.15 -14.39 13.67
CA GLN A 135 -9.37 -13.63 13.92
C GLN A 135 -9.32 -12.81 15.22
N GLU A 136 -8.73 -13.38 16.27
CA GLU A 136 -8.60 -12.77 17.60
C GLU A 136 -7.71 -11.51 17.58
N LEU A 137 -6.60 -11.57 16.85
CA LEU A 137 -5.67 -10.46 16.68
C LEU A 137 -6.21 -9.45 15.66
N PHE A 138 -6.62 -9.93 14.50
CA PHE A 138 -7.11 -9.12 13.39
C PHE A 138 -8.30 -8.24 13.81
N ALA A 139 -9.27 -8.78 14.55
CA ALA A 139 -10.44 -8.03 15.00
C ALA A 139 -10.08 -6.81 15.85
N ARG A 140 -8.97 -6.87 16.61
CA ARG A 140 -8.47 -5.79 17.46
C ARG A 140 -7.50 -4.85 16.73
N GLY A 141 -6.71 -5.37 15.80
CA GLY A 141 -5.62 -4.66 15.16
C GLY A 141 -5.87 -4.10 13.76
N LYS A 142 -6.91 -4.56 13.06
CA LYS A 142 -7.09 -4.27 11.62
C LYS A 142 -7.08 -2.78 11.27
N LEU A 143 -7.73 -1.93 12.07
CA LEU A 143 -7.77 -0.49 11.78
C LEU A 143 -6.42 0.20 12.03
N VAL A 144 -5.66 -0.28 13.00
CA VAL A 144 -4.29 0.20 13.27
C VAL A 144 -3.40 -0.19 12.10
N MET A 145 -3.40 -1.48 11.70
CA MET A 145 -2.62 -1.97 10.56
C MET A 145 -2.97 -1.21 9.26
N LEU A 146 -4.26 -0.98 9.00
CA LEU A 146 -4.70 -0.18 7.85
C LEU A 146 -4.16 1.24 7.90
N ARG A 147 -4.17 1.88 9.08
CA ARG A 147 -3.64 3.23 9.26
C ARG A 147 -2.12 3.26 9.04
N THR A 148 -1.39 2.33 9.65
CA THR A 148 0.06 2.17 9.51
C THR A 148 0.45 2.02 8.04
N CYS A 149 -0.20 1.11 7.30
CA CYS A 149 0.06 0.91 5.88
C CYS A 149 -0.23 2.17 5.06
N ASN A 150 -1.35 2.86 5.33
CA ASN A 150 -1.71 4.10 4.63
C ASN A 150 -0.74 5.25 4.95
N GLN A 151 -0.24 5.35 6.19
CA GLN A 151 0.78 6.32 6.55
C GLN A 151 2.10 6.05 5.81
N LEU A 152 2.53 4.80 5.74
CA LEU A 152 3.71 4.40 4.95
C LEU A 152 3.53 4.80 3.48
N LEU A 153 2.40 4.45 2.86
CA LEU A 153 2.10 4.81 1.47
C LEU A 153 2.10 6.33 1.21
N ARG A 154 1.73 7.15 2.21
CA ARG A 154 1.79 8.62 2.12
C ARG A 154 3.22 9.17 2.22
N ARG A 155 4.10 8.48 2.95
CA ARG A 155 5.51 8.88 3.14
C ARG A 155 6.40 8.47 1.96
N LEU A 156 6.00 7.46 1.19
CA LEU A 156 6.78 6.92 0.08
C LEU A 156 6.74 7.80 -1.17
N SER A 157 7.88 7.85 -1.87
CA SER A 157 7.92 8.46 -3.20
C SER A 157 7.22 7.55 -4.20
N LYS A 158 6.14 8.05 -4.81
CA LYS A 158 5.41 7.34 -5.87
C LYS A 158 6.23 7.09 -7.14
N ALA A 159 7.41 7.70 -7.27
CA ALA A 159 8.32 7.50 -8.40
C ALA A 159 9.48 6.55 -8.07
N ASN A 160 10.00 6.58 -6.83
CA ASN A 160 11.24 5.88 -6.48
C ASN A 160 11.01 4.63 -5.62
N ASP A 161 9.91 4.56 -4.86
CA ASP A 161 9.64 3.46 -3.92
C ASP A 161 8.52 2.54 -4.41
N VAL A 162 8.37 2.41 -5.72
CA VAL A 162 7.25 1.72 -6.38
C VAL A 162 7.13 0.26 -5.99
N VAL A 163 8.27 -0.42 -5.81
CA VAL A 163 8.33 -1.82 -5.34
C VAL A 163 7.80 -1.93 -3.91
N PHE A 164 8.17 -0.99 -3.03
CA PHE A 164 7.73 -1.05 -1.64
C PHE A 164 6.25 -0.65 -1.50
N CYS A 165 5.77 0.32 -2.28
CA CYS A 165 4.34 0.60 -2.40
C CYS A 165 3.58 -0.66 -2.85
N GLY A 166 4.09 -1.39 -3.86
CA GLY A 166 3.52 -2.64 -4.34
C GLY A 166 3.43 -3.70 -3.24
N ARG A 167 4.51 -3.92 -2.48
CA ARG A 167 4.52 -4.83 -1.32
C ARG A 167 3.44 -4.48 -0.29
N ILE A 168 3.32 -3.21 0.09
CA ILE A 168 2.31 -2.76 1.05
C ILE A 168 0.89 -3.02 0.52
N LEU A 169 0.63 -2.71 -0.76
CA LEU A 169 -0.67 -2.93 -1.39
C LEU A 169 -1.01 -4.43 -1.49
N MET A 170 -0.03 -5.27 -1.83
CA MET A 170 -0.21 -6.73 -1.85
C MET A 170 -0.49 -7.29 -0.46
N PHE A 171 0.24 -6.83 0.55
CA PHE A 171 -0.01 -7.19 1.94
C PHE A 171 -1.43 -6.77 2.36
N LEU A 172 -1.87 -5.54 2.08
CA LEU A 172 -3.24 -5.09 2.39
C LEU A 172 -4.30 -5.95 1.70
N ALA A 173 -4.08 -6.33 0.43
CA ALA A 173 -5.00 -7.18 -0.32
C ALA A 173 -5.12 -8.59 0.27
N HIS A 174 -4.04 -9.13 0.83
CA HIS A 174 -4.02 -10.46 1.45
C HIS A 174 -4.52 -10.43 2.90
N PHE A 175 -4.07 -9.44 3.69
CA PHE A 175 -4.33 -9.31 5.11
C PHE A 175 -5.80 -8.96 5.42
N PHE A 176 -6.48 -8.26 4.51
CA PHE A 176 -7.90 -7.95 4.65
C PHE A 176 -8.76 -8.89 3.78
N PRO A 177 -9.54 -9.79 4.39
CA PRO A 177 -10.49 -10.62 3.65
C PRO A 177 -11.44 -9.79 2.80
N LEU A 178 -11.88 -10.33 1.66
CA LEU A 178 -12.82 -9.63 0.75
C LEU A 178 -14.17 -9.29 1.38
N SER A 179 -14.54 -10.01 2.45
CA SER A 179 -15.73 -9.72 3.25
C SER A 179 -15.59 -8.48 4.13
N GLU A 180 -14.37 -7.97 4.35
CA GLU A 180 -14.13 -6.79 5.15
C GLU A 180 -14.53 -5.53 4.40
N ARG A 181 -15.45 -4.76 4.97
CA ARG A 181 -15.94 -3.52 4.37
C ARG A 181 -14.82 -2.50 4.14
N SER A 182 -13.76 -2.53 4.94
CA SER A 182 -12.59 -1.66 4.79
C SER A 182 -11.70 -2.01 3.59
N ALA A 183 -11.87 -3.20 3.02
CA ALA A 183 -11.10 -3.69 1.87
C ALA A 183 -11.76 -3.37 0.51
N VAL A 184 -13.01 -2.89 0.53
CA VAL A 184 -13.83 -2.70 -0.67
C VAL A 184 -14.30 -1.26 -0.82
N ASN A 185 -14.29 -0.74 -2.05
CA ASN A 185 -14.80 0.59 -2.37
C ASN A 185 -16.33 0.56 -2.51
N ILE A 186 -17.04 0.33 -1.39
CA ILE A 186 -18.51 0.18 -1.38
C ILE A 186 -19.21 1.43 -1.92
N LYS A 187 -18.64 2.61 -1.67
CA LYS A 187 -19.19 3.89 -2.13
C LYS A 187 -18.98 4.13 -3.62
N GLY A 188 -18.18 3.31 -4.30
CA GLY A 188 -17.83 3.49 -5.71
C GLY A 188 -17.16 4.84 -5.99
N VAL A 189 -16.41 5.39 -5.02
CA VAL A 189 -15.77 6.70 -5.19
C VAL A 189 -14.56 6.54 -6.09
N PHE A 190 -14.52 7.30 -7.18
CA PHE A 190 -13.39 7.31 -8.10
C PHE A 190 -12.18 8.04 -7.49
N ASN A 191 -10.98 7.55 -7.79
CA ASN A 191 -9.73 8.16 -7.34
C ASN A 191 -9.35 9.38 -8.20
N THR A 192 -10.09 10.48 -8.03
CA THR A 192 -9.87 11.74 -8.76
C THR A 192 -8.56 12.45 -8.40
N SER A 193 -7.85 11.98 -7.35
CA SER A 193 -6.53 12.51 -6.98
C SER A 193 -5.40 12.06 -7.91
N ASN A 194 -5.60 10.96 -8.65
CA ASN A 194 -4.62 10.48 -9.62
C ASN A 194 -4.77 11.21 -10.96
N GLU A 195 -4.47 12.51 -10.96
CA GLU A 195 -4.59 13.36 -12.14
C GLU A 195 -3.44 13.14 -13.13
N THR A 196 -3.79 13.04 -14.42
CA THR A 196 -2.82 13.09 -15.53
C THR A 196 -2.47 14.55 -15.82
N LYS A 197 -1.26 14.97 -15.44
CA LYS A 197 -0.77 16.33 -15.67
C LYS A 197 -0.18 16.45 -17.08
N TYR A 198 -0.58 17.48 -17.81
CA TYR A 198 -0.13 17.74 -19.19
C TYR A 198 -0.06 19.25 -19.46
N GLU A 199 0.72 19.62 -20.48
CA GLU A 199 1.01 21.00 -20.87
C GLU A 199 -0.27 21.75 -21.28
N LYS A 200 -0.45 23.00 -20.84
CA LYS A 200 -1.64 23.81 -21.18
C LYS A 200 -1.38 24.83 -22.28
N GLU A 201 -0.11 25.15 -22.52
CA GLU A 201 0.35 26.14 -23.49
C GLU A 201 1.37 25.52 -24.46
N PRO A 202 1.36 25.95 -25.74
CA PRO A 202 2.24 25.37 -26.75
C PRO A 202 3.70 25.73 -26.46
N PRO A 203 4.66 24.80 -26.64
CA PRO A 203 6.07 25.13 -26.53
C PRO A 203 6.50 26.09 -27.64
N ALA A 204 7.29 27.10 -27.30
CA ALA A 204 7.64 28.24 -28.15
C ALA A 204 8.42 27.92 -29.46
N ALA A 205 8.74 26.65 -29.74
CA ALA A 205 9.71 26.28 -30.76
C ALA A 205 9.26 25.16 -31.72
N ILE A 206 8.00 24.69 -31.66
CA ILE A 206 7.58 23.54 -32.49
C ILE A 206 6.21 23.78 -33.13
N SER A 207 6.13 23.53 -34.43
CA SER A 207 4.90 23.39 -35.22
C SER A 207 4.21 22.05 -34.89
N LEU A 208 3.72 21.88 -33.66
CA LEU A 208 2.90 20.74 -33.27
C LEU A 208 1.42 21.12 -33.37
N ASP A 209 0.57 20.15 -33.72
CA ASP A 209 -0.87 20.30 -33.52
C ASP A 209 -1.17 20.22 -32.01
N PHE A 210 -1.00 21.36 -31.36
CA PHE A 210 -1.22 21.49 -29.93
C PHE A 210 -2.71 21.37 -29.57
N ASN A 211 -3.61 21.61 -30.53
CA ASN A 211 -5.05 21.41 -30.32
C ASN A 211 -5.36 19.91 -30.22
N PHE A 212 -4.80 19.09 -31.13
CA PHE A 212 -4.91 17.64 -31.02
C PHE A 212 -4.35 17.14 -29.68
N TYR A 213 -3.16 17.60 -29.29
CA TYR A 213 -2.55 17.25 -28.00
C TYR A 213 -3.47 17.56 -26.81
N LYS A 214 -4.08 18.76 -26.77
CA LYS A 214 -5.05 19.12 -25.74
C LYS A 214 -6.29 18.23 -25.77
N THR A 215 -6.84 17.98 -26.96
CA THR A 215 -8.01 17.11 -27.14
C THR A 215 -7.72 15.71 -26.58
N MET A 216 -6.58 15.13 -26.93
CA MET A 216 -6.16 13.81 -26.48
C MET A 216 -6.10 13.72 -24.96
N TRP A 217 -5.34 14.62 -24.31
CA TRP A 217 -5.20 14.58 -22.85
C TRP A 217 -6.44 15.06 -22.10
N SER A 218 -7.34 15.81 -22.74
CA SER A 218 -8.65 16.14 -22.15
C SER A 218 -9.52 14.92 -21.91
N LEU A 219 -9.34 13.82 -22.66
CA LEU A 219 -10.09 12.58 -22.44
C LEU A 219 -9.82 11.96 -21.06
N GLN A 220 -8.63 12.18 -20.50
CA GLN A 220 -8.26 11.62 -19.20
C GLN A 220 -9.17 12.08 -18.07
N GLU A 221 -9.80 13.27 -18.16
CA GLU A 221 -10.75 13.73 -17.13
C GLU A 221 -11.96 12.79 -17.01
N TYR A 222 -12.43 12.23 -18.13
CA TYR A 222 -13.56 11.31 -18.18
C TYR A 222 -13.16 9.89 -17.77
N PHE A 223 -11.92 9.48 -18.05
CA PHE A 223 -11.41 8.19 -17.58
C PHE A 223 -11.14 8.20 -16.06
N CYS A 224 -10.70 9.33 -15.51
CA CYS A 224 -10.52 9.52 -14.07
C CYS A 224 -11.84 9.61 -13.31
N ASP A 225 -12.86 10.24 -13.89
CA ASP A 225 -14.21 10.32 -13.32
C ASP A 225 -15.28 9.99 -14.39
N PRO A 226 -15.61 8.70 -14.53
CA PRO A 226 -16.64 8.23 -15.47
C PRO A 226 -18.01 8.87 -15.22
N SER A 227 -18.32 9.32 -14.00
CA SER A 227 -19.61 9.94 -13.70
C SER A 227 -19.86 11.23 -14.50
N LEU A 228 -18.78 11.90 -14.93
CA LEU A 228 -18.86 13.11 -15.75
C LEU A 228 -19.58 12.88 -17.09
N THR A 229 -19.51 11.66 -17.63
CA THR A 229 -20.14 11.27 -18.89
C THR A 229 -21.66 11.15 -18.79
N LEU A 230 -22.23 11.12 -17.57
CA LEU A 230 -23.68 11.12 -17.38
C LEU A 230 -24.32 12.47 -17.70
N SER A 231 -23.54 13.55 -17.74
CA SER A 231 -24.00 14.86 -18.18
C SER A 231 -24.06 14.92 -19.72
N PRO A 232 -25.19 15.27 -20.35
CA PRO A 232 -25.30 15.31 -21.81
C PRO A 232 -24.28 16.22 -22.48
N ILE A 233 -24.00 17.38 -21.90
CA ILE A 233 -23.03 18.36 -22.45
C ILE A 233 -21.61 17.77 -22.42
N LYS A 234 -21.25 17.17 -21.28
CA LYS A 234 -19.94 16.54 -21.09
C LYS A 234 -19.77 15.30 -21.98
N TRP A 235 -20.84 14.51 -22.16
CA TRP A 235 -20.86 13.38 -23.08
C TRP A 235 -20.64 13.81 -24.54
N GLN A 236 -21.31 14.86 -25.00
CA GLN A 236 -21.13 15.36 -26.36
C GLN A 236 -19.69 15.84 -26.60
N LYS A 237 -19.11 16.53 -25.61
CA LYS A 237 -17.70 16.96 -25.65
C LYS A 237 -16.77 15.75 -25.70
N PHE A 238 -16.94 14.77 -24.81
CA PHE A 238 -16.15 13.53 -24.81
C PHE A 238 -16.25 12.79 -26.15
N SER A 239 -17.46 12.60 -26.67
CA SER A 239 -17.70 11.89 -27.93
C SER A 239 -17.02 12.60 -29.11
N SER A 240 -17.14 13.93 -29.18
CA SER A 240 -16.50 14.73 -30.22
C SER A 240 -14.97 14.64 -30.14
N SER A 241 -14.41 14.75 -28.92
CA SER A 241 -12.97 14.59 -28.69
C SER A 241 -12.49 13.20 -29.07
N LEU A 242 -13.19 12.15 -28.65
CA LEU A 242 -12.83 10.76 -28.94
C LEU A 242 -12.86 10.47 -30.45
N MET A 243 -13.86 10.97 -31.18
CA MET A 243 -13.92 10.84 -32.64
C MET A 243 -12.70 11.46 -33.33
N VAL A 244 -12.21 12.61 -32.87
CA VAL A 244 -10.96 13.21 -33.39
C VAL A 244 -9.77 12.27 -33.20
N ILE A 245 -9.64 11.64 -32.02
CA ILE A 245 -8.55 10.71 -31.72
C ILE A 245 -8.65 9.43 -32.56
N LEU A 246 -9.84 8.83 -32.64
CA LEU A 246 -10.05 7.61 -33.42
C LEU A 246 -9.81 7.83 -34.92
N ASN A 247 -10.29 8.95 -35.47
CA ASN A 247 -10.02 9.32 -36.86
C ASN A 247 -8.52 9.50 -37.12
N ALA A 248 -7.77 10.05 -36.16
CA ALA A 248 -6.31 10.17 -36.28
C ALA A 248 -5.61 8.80 -36.25
N PHE A 249 -6.07 7.88 -35.38
CA PHE A 249 -5.56 6.51 -35.36
C PHE A 249 -5.86 5.77 -36.68
N GLU A 250 -7.05 5.96 -37.25
CA GLU A 250 -7.44 5.36 -38.53
C GLU A 250 -6.66 5.96 -39.71
N ALA A 251 -6.43 7.28 -39.72
CA ALA A 251 -5.65 7.96 -40.76
C ALA A 251 -4.16 7.57 -40.75
N GLN A 252 -3.66 7.00 -39.66
CA GLN A 252 -2.29 6.54 -39.50
C GLN A 252 -2.28 5.06 -39.07
N PRO A 253 -2.59 4.12 -39.96
CA PRO A 253 -2.55 2.70 -39.62
C PRO A 253 -1.13 2.27 -39.23
N LEU A 254 -1.03 1.42 -38.20
CA LEU A 254 0.24 0.84 -37.77
C LEU A 254 0.64 -0.31 -38.71
N SER A 255 1.93 -0.46 -38.95
CA SER A 255 2.48 -1.57 -39.75
C SER A 255 2.60 -2.86 -38.91
N GLU A 256 2.61 -4.03 -39.56
CA GLU A 256 2.73 -5.34 -38.87
C GLU A 256 4.07 -5.48 -38.11
N GLU A 257 5.12 -4.79 -38.57
CA GLU A 257 6.45 -4.79 -37.94
C GLU A 257 6.48 -4.04 -36.59
N GLU A 258 5.72 -2.94 -36.48
CA GLU A 258 5.62 -2.13 -35.25
C GLU A 258 4.89 -2.90 -34.12
N GLY A 259 3.98 -3.83 -34.46
CA GLY A 259 3.23 -4.63 -33.49
C GLY A 259 4.04 -5.72 -32.77
N SER A 260 5.11 -6.22 -33.39
CA SER A 260 5.92 -7.34 -32.88
C SER A 260 7.04 -6.91 -31.92
N ALA A 261 7.39 -5.62 -31.87
CA ALA A 261 8.52 -5.12 -31.08
C ALA A 261 8.29 -5.19 -29.55
N ASN A 262 7.05 -5.34 -29.09
CA ASN A 262 6.68 -5.31 -27.66
C ASN A 262 6.94 -6.61 -26.89
N ASN A 263 7.41 -7.69 -27.54
CA ASN A 263 7.58 -9.00 -26.89
C ASN A 263 9.01 -9.28 -26.38
N LEU A 264 9.97 -8.35 -26.53
CA LEU A 264 11.40 -8.63 -26.29
C LEU A 264 12.12 -7.68 -25.31
N GLU A 265 11.40 -6.88 -24.52
CA GLU A 265 12.03 -6.05 -23.47
C GLU A 265 11.77 -6.62 -22.06
N GLU A 266 12.09 -7.89 -21.86
CA GLU A 266 12.38 -8.44 -20.53
C GLU A 266 13.85 -8.24 -20.24
N GLU A 267 14.18 -7.10 -19.62
CA GLU A 267 15.20 -6.94 -18.55
C GLU A 267 15.66 -5.47 -18.49
N ALA A 268 15.36 -4.83 -17.35
CA ALA A 268 15.85 -3.50 -16.94
C ALA A 268 15.30 -2.25 -17.67
N ALA A 269 14.15 -2.32 -18.34
CA ALA A 269 13.45 -1.11 -18.75
C ALA A 269 12.99 -0.32 -17.50
N SER A 270 13.38 0.95 -17.41
CA SER A 270 12.81 1.90 -16.46
C SER A 270 11.31 2.01 -16.73
N PHE A 271 10.51 1.17 -16.06
CA PHE A 271 9.06 1.13 -16.25
C PHE A 271 8.48 2.53 -16.00
N ASN A 272 7.98 3.17 -17.05
CA ASN A 272 7.23 4.41 -16.92
C ASN A 272 5.84 4.06 -16.40
N ILE A 273 5.62 4.26 -15.10
CA ILE A 273 4.36 3.93 -14.41
C ILE A 273 3.24 4.92 -14.78
N LYS A 274 3.58 6.04 -15.43
CA LYS A 274 2.64 7.06 -15.91
C LYS A 274 2.91 7.42 -17.36
N TYR A 275 1.88 7.94 -18.03
CA TYR A 275 1.98 8.49 -19.38
C TYR A 275 3.06 9.58 -19.49
N LEU A 276 3.77 9.59 -20.62
CA LEU A 276 4.77 10.59 -20.96
C LEU A 276 4.11 11.78 -21.65
N THR A 277 3.46 12.63 -20.85
CA THR A 277 2.56 13.68 -21.35
C THR A 277 3.24 14.86 -22.06
N SER A 278 4.50 14.80 -22.48
CA SER A 278 5.13 15.93 -23.18
C SER A 278 4.57 16.07 -24.60
N SER A 279 4.22 17.29 -25.00
CA SER A 279 3.68 17.54 -26.35
C SER A 279 4.66 17.17 -27.46
N LYS A 280 5.98 17.22 -27.17
CA LYS A 280 7.06 16.84 -28.09
C LYS A 280 7.06 15.36 -28.45
N LEU A 281 6.53 14.51 -27.57
CA LEU A 281 6.50 13.06 -27.73
C LEU A 281 5.24 12.57 -28.45
N MET A 282 4.19 13.41 -28.56
CA MET A 282 2.89 13.00 -29.09
C MET A 282 3.00 12.31 -30.46
N GLY A 283 3.81 12.83 -31.38
CA GLY A 283 3.99 12.21 -32.70
C GLY A 283 4.65 10.82 -32.66
N LEU A 284 5.47 10.54 -31.64
CA LEU A 284 6.07 9.23 -31.40
C LEU A 284 5.09 8.30 -30.69
N GLU A 285 4.40 8.78 -29.66
CA GLU A 285 3.38 8.01 -28.92
C GLU A 285 2.25 7.55 -29.85
N LEU A 286 1.84 8.37 -30.82
CA LEU A 286 0.85 7.98 -31.82
C LEU A 286 1.30 6.81 -32.71
N LYS A 287 2.60 6.55 -32.85
CA LYS A 287 3.12 5.39 -33.61
C LYS A 287 3.35 4.16 -32.74
N ASP A 288 3.22 4.29 -31.42
CA ASP A 288 3.39 3.17 -30.51
C ASP A 288 2.07 2.36 -30.39
N PRO A 289 2.05 1.07 -30.76
CA PRO A 289 0.89 0.21 -30.58
C PRO A 289 0.46 0.06 -29.12
N SER A 290 1.41 0.06 -28.18
CA SER A 290 1.13 -0.07 -26.75
C SER A 290 0.38 1.16 -26.23
N PHE A 291 0.84 2.36 -26.57
CA PHE A 291 0.11 3.61 -26.28
C PHE A 291 -1.33 3.58 -26.82
N ARG A 292 -1.53 3.27 -28.11
CA ARG A 292 -2.89 3.20 -28.68
C ARG A 292 -3.76 2.16 -27.96
N ARG A 293 -3.19 1.00 -27.62
CA ARG A 293 -3.89 -0.05 -26.86
C ARG A 293 -4.35 0.47 -25.51
N HIS A 294 -3.51 1.18 -24.75
CA HIS A 294 -3.90 1.75 -23.46
C HIS A 294 -5.09 2.70 -23.58
N VAL A 295 -5.09 3.59 -24.57
CA VAL A 295 -6.20 4.52 -24.83
C VAL A 295 -7.50 3.78 -25.16
N LEU A 296 -7.43 2.79 -26.05
CA LEU A 296 -8.59 2.00 -26.46
C LEU A 296 -9.13 1.15 -25.29
N VAL A 297 -8.26 0.57 -24.47
CA VAL A 297 -8.65 -0.16 -23.26
C VAL A 297 -9.33 0.76 -22.25
N GLN A 298 -8.83 1.98 -22.02
CA GLN A 298 -9.52 2.98 -21.20
C GLN A 298 -10.93 3.29 -21.73
N CYS A 299 -11.10 3.40 -23.06
CA CYS A 299 -12.42 3.57 -23.67
C CYS A 299 -13.33 2.37 -23.42
N LEU A 300 -12.83 1.14 -23.58
CA LEU A 300 -13.60 -0.08 -23.34
C LEU A 300 -14.04 -0.20 -21.88
N ILE A 301 -13.17 0.13 -20.92
CA ILE A 301 -13.51 0.17 -19.48
C ILE A 301 -14.62 1.19 -19.22
N LEU A 302 -14.50 2.39 -19.79
CA LEU A 302 -15.53 3.43 -19.66
C LEU A 302 -16.87 3.01 -20.29
N PHE A 303 -16.84 2.42 -21.48
CA PHE A 303 -18.05 1.95 -22.17
C PHE A 303 -18.72 0.80 -21.43
N ASP A 304 -17.94 -0.07 -20.79
CA ASP A 304 -18.50 -1.13 -19.96
C ASP A 304 -19.17 -0.55 -18.70
N TYR A 305 -18.53 0.41 -18.03
CA TYR A 305 -19.14 1.17 -16.94
C TYR A 305 -20.47 1.80 -17.35
N LEU A 306 -20.56 2.38 -18.54
CA LEU A 306 -21.78 3.03 -19.04
C LEU A 306 -22.95 2.07 -19.29
N LYS A 307 -22.72 0.77 -19.43
CA LYS A 307 -23.81 -0.22 -19.53
C LYS A 307 -24.56 -0.39 -18.20
N ALA A 308 -23.85 -0.20 -17.10
CA ALA A 308 -24.39 -0.33 -15.74
C ALA A 308 -23.67 0.67 -14.81
N PRO A 309 -23.93 1.99 -14.96
CA PRO A 309 -23.33 2.98 -14.07
C PRO A 309 -23.80 2.67 -12.65
N GLY A 310 -22.83 2.49 -11.73
CA GLY A 310 -23.06 1.93 -10.40
C GLY A 310 -24.36 2.43 -9.76
N LYS A 311 -25.22 1.49 -9.33
CA LYS A 311 -26.51 1.81 -8.70
C LYS A 311 -26.25 2.65 -7.45
N ASN A 312 -26.72 3.90 -7.44
CA ASN A 312 -26.80 4.69 -6.22
C ASN A 312 -27.58 3.91 -5.15
N ASP A 313 -27.15 3.99 -3.89
CA ASP A 313 -27.55 3.24 -2.67
C ASP A 313 -29.03 2.85 -2.44
N LYS A 314 -29.99 3.28 -3.27
CA LYS A 314 -31.42 2.97 -3.09
C LYS A 314 -31.86 1.59 -3.57
N ASP A 315 -31.04 0.86 -4.32
CA ASP A 315 -31.41 -0.45 -4.92
C ASP A 315 -30.53 -1.64 -4.49
N LEU A 316 -29.63 -1.48 -3.51
CA LEU A 316 -28.81 -2.58 -2.99
C LEU A 316 -29.61 -3.46 -2.03
N THR A 317 -30.40 -4.37 -2.59
CA THR A 317 -30.78 -5.62 -1.89
C THR A 317 -29.53 -6.49 -1.72
N SER A 318 -29.50 -7.24 -0.62
CA SER A 318 -28.33 -7.85 0.05
C SER A 318 -27.48 -8.86 -0.75
N GLU A 319 -27.64 -8.98 -2.07
CA GLU A 319 -26.95 -9.99 -2.89
C GLU A 319 -26.18 -9.43 -4.10
N SER A 320 -26.11 -8.12 -4.28
CA SER A 320 -25.46 -7.55 -5.47
C SER A 320 -23.96 -7.28 -5.25
N MET A 321 -23.16 -8.26 -5.69
CA MET A 321 -21.72 -8.29 -6.00
C MET A 321 -20.84 -7.05 -5.71
N TYR A 322 -19.76 -7.35 -4.99
CA TYR A 322 -18.62 -6.51 -4.66
C TYR A 322 -17.82 -6.06 -5.89
N THR A 323 -17.78 -4.76 -6.16
CA THR A 323 -16.82 -4.19 -7.09
C THR A 323 -15.49 -3.96 -6.37
N PHE A 324 -14.43 -4.57 -6.89
CA PHE A 324 -13.06 -4.43 -6.37
C PHE A 324 -12.49 -3.05 -6.73
N SER A 325 -11.85 -2.38 -5.77
CA SER A 325 -10.83 -1.37 -6.06
C SER A 325 -9.73 -1.49 -5.03
N LEU A 326 -8.63 -2.13 -5.43
CA LEU A 326 -7.31 -1.78 -4.92
C LEU A 326 -6.77 -0.73 -5.90
N LEU A 327 -6.90 0.56 -5.53
CA LEU A 327 -6.08 1.73 -5.90
C LEU A 327 -6.82 3.06 -5.71
#